data_AF-A0AA42MRQ0-F1
#
_entry.id   AF-A0AA42MRQ0-F1
#
_cell.length_a   1.000
_cell.length_b   1.000
_cell.length_c   1.000
_cell.angle_alpha   90.00
_cell.angle_beta   90.00
_cell.angle_gamma   90.00
#
_symmetry.space_group_name_H-M   'P 1'
#
loop_
_entity.id
_entity.type
_entity.pdbx_description
1 polymer ?
#
loop_
_entity_poly.entity_id
_entity_poly.type
_entity_poly.pdbx_seq_one_letter_code
_entity_poly.pdbx_strand_id
1 'polypeptide(L)'
;MLDTERNSKLHLFDTLGTIAIIDIQKNIAWLNTEREQAFTDSGFDYDIASTSNFMKVSRKQPHILSDWLWQFFWDSPIFLKEIAPEDGHFKIHMWPKPASNVDRKTIFQLSSCFIQGGKISKIATQLNLPIETVQRFIAANIATNNLSKINIWDKHFNPPEMPQVTEEAGLIKSFFGKLRKKLGI
;
A
#
# COMPACT_ATOMS: atom_id res chain seq x y z
N MET A 1 14.82 -3.81 -24.66
CA MET A 1 13.67 -2.98 -24.21
C MET A 1 13.33 -3.13 -22.72
N LEU A 2 13.59 -4.27 -22.06
CA LEU A 2 13.32 -4.46 -20.62
C LEU A 2 14.18 -3.65 -19.64
N ASP A 3 15.37 -3.20 -20.05
CA ASP A 3 16.28 -2.48 -19.14
C ASP A 3 15.90 -1.00 -18.92
N THR A 4 15.17 -0.38 -19.86
CA THR A 4 14.75 1.02 -19.74
C THR A 4 13.66 1.20 -18.69
N GLU A 5 12.76 0.21 -18.53
CA GLU A 5 11.78 0.13 -17.42
C GLU A 5 12.43 -0.11 -16.05
N ARG A 6 13.68 -0.60 -16.04
CA ARG A 6 14.33 -0.97 -14.79
C ARG A 6 14.71 0.27 -13.99
N ASN A 7 15.21 1.31 -14.66
CA ASN A 7 15.72 2.56 -14.07
C ASN A 7 14.76 3.77 -14.19
N SER A 8 13.55 3.56 -14.69
CA SER A 8 12.57 4.64 -14.85
C SER A 8 11.95 5.00 -13.50
N LYS A 9 11.89 6.30 -13.25
CA LYS A 9 11.06 6.87 -12.18
C LYS A 9 9.61 6.81 -12.64
N LEU A 10 8.70 6.58 -11.71
CA LEU A 10 7.27 6.51 -12.02
C LEU A 10 6.58 7.78 -11.55
N HIS A 11 5.65 8.29 -12.34
CA HIS A 11 4.79 9.39 -11.95
C HIS A 11 3.46 8.81 -11.49
N LEU A 12 3.08 9.13 -10.25
CA LEU A 12 1.80 8.78 -9.64
C LEU A 12 0.84 9.96 -9.77
N PHE A 13 -0.38 9.70 -10.20
CA PHE A 13 -1.42 10.72 -10.38
C PHE A 13 -2.82 10.19 -10.10
N ASP A 14 -3.75 11.11 -9.96
CA ASP A 14 -5.19 10.82 -9.91
C ASP A 14 -5.97 11.90 -10.66
N THR A 15 -7.28 11.97 -10.42
CA THR A 15 -8.20 12.96 -11.02
C THR A 15 -7.81 14.41 -10.72
N LEU A 16 -7.07 14.67 -9.64
CA LEU A 16 -6.58 16.00 -9.24
C LEU A 16 -5.15 16.27 -9.75
N GLY A 17 -4.57 15.36 -10.52
CA GLY A 17 -3.28 15.51 -11.17
C GLY A 17 -2.13 14.85 -10.42
N THR A 18 -0.92 15.43 -10.53
CA THR A 18 0.31 14.80 -10.03
C THR A 18 0.31 14.68 -8.51
N ILE A 19 0.43 13.45 -8.00
CA ILE A 19 0.63 13.14 -6.59
C ILE A 19 2.12 13.17 -6.25
N ALA A 20 2.91 12.35 -6.96
CA ALA A 20 4.32 12.17 -6.66
C ALA A 20 5.09 11.60 -7.86
N ILE A 21 6.42 11.72 -7.81
CA ILE A 21 7.32 10.91 -8.61
C ILE A 21 8.09 10.00 -7.67
N ILE A 22 8.20 8.72 -8.02
CA ILE A 22 8.86 7.72 -7.19
C ILE A 22 10.04 7.08 -7.92
N ASP A 23 11.07 6.76 -7.14
CA ASP A 23 12.19 5.91 -7.55
C ASP A 23 12.16 4.65 -6.68
N ILE A 24 11.60 3.59 -7.25
CA ILE A 24 11.42 2.30 -6.57
C ILE A 24 12.76 1.72 -6.11
N GLN A 25 13.79 1.77 -6.96
CA GLN A 25 15.08 1.15 -6.66
C GLN A 25 15.76 1.83 -5.47
N LYS A 26 15.57 3.15 -5.36
CA LYS A 26 16.15 3.94 -4.28
C LYS A 26 15.24 4.07 -3.07
N ASN A 27 14.03 3.53 -3.12
CA ASN A 27 13.00 3.70 -2.11
C ASN A 27 12.71 5.19 -1.80
N ILE A 28 12.61 6.03 -2.84
CA ILE A 28 12.41 7.48 -2.72
C ILE A 28 11.09 7.92 -3.36
N ALA A 29 10.41 8.85 -2.72
CA ALA A 29 9.27 9.59 -3.28
C ALA A 29 9.53 11.11 -3.24
N TRP A 30 9.22 11.81 -4.32
CA TRP A 30 9.17 13.27 -4.43
C TRP A 30 7.72 13.70 -4.60
N LEU A 31 7.20 14.44 -3.62
CA LEU A 31 5.78 14.78 -3.57
C LEU A 31 5.50 16.09 -4.28
N ASN A 32 4.28 16.20 -4.82
CA ASN A 32 3.74 17.48 -5.22
C ASN A 32 3.32 18.28 -3.97
N THR A 33 4.07 19.31 -3.65
CA THR A 33 3.82 20.16 -2.47
C THR A 33 2.70 21.17 -2.67
N GLU A 34 2.21 21.33 -3.90
CA GLU A 34 1.12 22.25 -4.23
C GLU A 34 -0.26 21.60 -4.04
N ARG A 35 -0.31 20.29 -3.79
CA ARG A 35 -1.57 19.60 -3.46
C ARG A 35 -1.99 19.89 -2.03
N GLU A 36 -3.24 20.29 -1.87
CA GLU A 36 -3.90 20.39 -0.57
C GLU A 36 -4.29 19.01 -0.02
N GLN A 37 -4.54 18.03 -0.90
CA GLN A 37 -4.97 16.68 -0.52
C GLN A 37 -3.80 15.69 -0.53
N ALA A 38 -3.61 15.03 0.61
CA ALA A 38 -2.59 14.00 0.84
C ALA A 38 -3.10 12.56 0.61
N PHE A 39 -4.27 12.39 -0.02
CA PHE A 39 -4.91 11.11 -0.31
C PHE A 39 -5.40 11.06 -1.77
N THR A 40 -5.83 9.87 -2.21
CA THR A 40 -6.43 9.61 -3.53
C THR A 40 -7.84 9.04 -3.41
N ASP A 41 -8.59 9.19 -4.51
CA ASP A 41 -9.84 8.49 -4.79
C ASP A 41 -9.59 7.26 -5.69
N SER A 42 -10.64 6.78 -6.35
CA SER A 42 -10.61 5.64 -7.29
C SER A 42 -9.85 5.93 -8.59
N GLY A 43 -9.45 7.18 -8.86
CA GLY A 43 -8.73 7.56 -10.08
C GLY A 43 -7.20 7.39 -10.01
N PHE A 44 -6.68 6.74 -8.97
CA PHE A 44 -5.24 6.50 -8.79
C PHE A 44 -4.66 5.70 -9.97
N ASP A 45 -3.62 6.23 -10.59
CA ASP A 45 -2.89 5.57 -11.68
C ASP A 45 -1.40 5.98 -11.71
N TYR A 46 -0.61 5.32 -12.57
CA TYR A 46 0.81 5.58 -12.72
C TYR A 46 1.32 5.42 -14.16
N ASP A 47 2.35 6.18 -14.51
CA ASP A 47 3.10 6.02 -15.76
C ASP A 47 4.60 6.24 -15.57
N ILE A 48 5.36 6.25 -16.67
CA ILE A 48 6.78 6.57 -16.67
C ILE A 48 6.94 8.09 -16.56
N ALA A 49 7.66 8.55 -15.53
CA ALA A 49 7.88 9.96 -15.30
C ALA A 49 8.67 10.60 -16.45
N SER A 50 8.09 11.65 -17.02
CA SER A 50 8.76 12.54 -17.97
C SER A 50 9.42 13.73 -17.27
N THR A 51 10.28 14.46 -18.00
CA THR A 51 10.94 15.67 -17.48
C THR A 51 9.95 16.73 -17.01
N SER A 52 8.80 16.89 -17.67
CA SER A 52 7.80 17.88 -17.27
C SER A 52 7.11 17.53 -15.96
N ASN A 53 6.98 16.24 -15.63
CA ASN A 53 6.43 15.81 -14.33
C ASN A 53 7.34 16.26 -13.18
N PHE A 54 8.67 16.29 -13.37
CA PHE A 54 9.62 16.73 -12.32
C PHE A 54 9.47 18.18 -11.94
N MET A 55 8.87 19.01 -12.81
CA MET A 55 8.57 20.41 -12.49
C MET A 55 7.39 20.54 -11.52
N LYS A 56 6.58 19.49 -11.35
CA LYS A 56 5.39 19.47 -10.49
C LYS A 56 5.65 18.88 -9.10
N VAL A 57 6.88 18.50 -8.78
CA VAL A 57 7.23 17.88 -7.49
C VAL A 57 8.44 18.54 -6.86
N SER A 58 8.49 18.55 -5.53
CA SER A 58 9.63 19.08 -4.81
C SER A 58 10.71 18.02 -4.63
N ARG A 59 11.91 18.29 -5.17
CA ARG A 59 13.08 17.42 -4.98
C ARG A 59 13.88 17.72 -3.70
N LYS A 60 13.53 18.79 -2.98
CA LYS A 60 14.27 19.27 -1.80
C LYS A 60 14.11 18.35 -0.58
N GLN A 61 12.97 17.68 -0.47
CA GLN A 61 12.63 16.81 0.66
C GLN A 61 12.15 15.46 0.14
N PRO A 62 13.07 14.54 -0.22
CA PRO A 62 12.69 13.19 -0.58
C PRO A 62 12.12 12.45 0.64
N HIS A 63 11.06 11.69 0.42
CA HIS A 63 10.47 10.80 1.41
C HIS A 63 10.92 9.36 1.18
N ILE A 64 10.96 8.56 2.24
CA ILE A 64 11.09 7.11 2.13
C ILE A 64 9.80 6.58 1.49
N LEU A 65 9.91 5.99 0.30
CA LEU A 65 8.76 5.57 -0.49
C LEU A 65 7.86 4.59 0.27
N SER A 66 8.43 3.55 0.88
CA SER A 66 7.65 2.56 1.64
C SER A 66 6.81 3.17 2.76
N ASP A 67 7.39 4.10 3.50
CA ASP A 67 6.76 4.72 4.67
C ASP A 67 5.68 5.71 4.22
N TRP A 68 6.00 6.55 3.22
CA TRP A 68 5.06 7.51 2.65
C TRP A 68 3.87 6.81 1.98
N LEU A 69 4.13 5.77 1.18
CA LEU A 69 3.08 5.09 0.40
C LEU A 69 2.08 4.39 1.32
N TRP A 70 2.54 3.82 2.43
CA TRP A 70 1.64 3.23 3.42
C TRP A 70 0.73 4.29 4.04
N GLN A 71 1.28 5.44 4.44
CA GLN A 71 0.49 6.54 4.99
C GLN A 71 -0.49 7.10 3.94
N PHE A 72 -0.05 7.26 2.70
CA PHE A 72 -0.85 7.74 1.59
C PHE A 72 -2.09 6.86 1.36
N PHE A 73 -1.92 5.54 1.29
CA PHE A 73 -3.05 4.63 1.16
C PHE A 73 -3.89 4.57 2.42
N TRP A 74 -3.27 4.58 3.61
CA TRP A 74 -4.01 4.68 4.86
C TRP A 74 -4.98 5.87 4.79
N ASP A 75 -4.52 7.06 4.42
CA ASP A 75 -5.32 8.28 4.30
C ASP A 75 -6.33 8.30 3.14
N SER A 76 -6.37 7.24 2.31
CA SER A 76 -7.25 7.08 1.15
C SER A 76 -8.37 6.05 1.39
N PRO A 77 -9.32 6.30 2.31
CA PRO A 77 -10.31 5.30 2.73
C PRO A 77 -11.27 4.87 1.63
N ILE A 78 -11.57 5.74 0.65
CA ILE A 78 -12.46 5.43 -0.48
C ILE A 78 -11.82 4.35 -1.34
N PHE A 79 -10.58 4.58 -1.78
CA PHE A 79 -9.79 3.61 -2.54
C PHE A 79 -9.63 2.29 -1.76
N LEU A 80 -9.32 2.36 -0.47
CA LEU A 80 -9.12 1.16 0.34
C LEU A 80 -10.41 0.32 0.51
N LYS A 81 -11.59 0.94 0.48
CA LYS A 81 -12.86 0.22 0.64
C LYS A 81 -13.11 -0.77 -0.50
N GLU A 82 -12.60 -0.50 -1.70
CA GLU A 82 -12.75 -1.36 -2.89
C GLU A 82 -11.91 -2.63 -2.80
N ILE A 83 -10.78 -2.57 -2.10
CA ILE A 83 -9.83 -3.69 -1.96
C ILE A 83 -9.84 -4.33 -0.56
N ALA A 84 -10.62 -3.79 0.37
CA ALA A 84 -10.67 -4.25 1.74
C ALA A 84 -11.33 -5.64 1.83
N PRO A 85 -10.66 -6.66 2.38
CA PRO A 85 -11.29 -7.95 2.59
C PRO A 85 -12.33 -7.86 3.71
N GLU A 86 -13.46 -8.56 3.54
CA GLU A 86 -14.51 -8.61 4.57
C GLU A 86 -14.00 -9.21 5.89
N ASP A 87 -13.31 -10.35 5.82
CA ASP A 87 -12.69 -11.02 6.97
C ASP A 87 -11.57 -11.96 6.48
N GLY A 88 -10.79 -12.49 7.41
CA GLY A 88 -9.73 -13.45 7.10
C GLY A 88 -8.57 -13.39 8.08
N HIS A 89 -7.63 -14.32 7.91
CA HIS A 89 -6.42 -14.38 8.73
C HIS A 89 -5.23 -13.83 7.95
N PHE A 90 -4.55 -12.86 8.56
CA PHE A 90 -3.46 -12.14 7.93
C PHE A 90 -2.30 -11.99 8.89
N LYS A 91 -1.09 -11.88 8.32
CA LYS A 91 0.13 -11.55 9.05
C LYS A 91 0.88 -10.45 8.30
N ILE A 92 1.17 -9.33 8.95
CA ILE A 92 2.00 -8.28 8.34
C ILE A 92 3.48 -8.69 8.38
N HIS A 93 4.27 -8.15 7.45
CA HIS A 93 5.72 -8.43 7.40
C HIS A 93 6.52 -7.47 8.27
N MET A 94 6.16 -6.19 8.25
CA MET A 94 6.83 -5.12 9.00
C MET A 94 5.81 -4.19 9.63
N TRP A 95 6.23 -3.46 10.66
CA TRP A 95 5.39 -2.42 11.26
C TRP A 95 5.35 -1.20 10.34
N PRO A 96 4.16 -0.70 9.96
CA PRO A 96 4.05 0.57 9.29
C PRO A 96 4.56 1.72 10.18
N LYS A 97 5.11 2.75 9.52
CA LYS A 97 5.65 3.94 10.17
C LYS A 97 4.79 5.15 9.77
N PRO A 98 3.65 5.38 10.45
CA PRO A 98 2.80 6.50 10.11
C PRO A 98 3.54 7.83 10.35
N ALA A 99 3.41 8.74 9.39
CA ALA A 99 3.99 10.09 9.50
C ALA A 99 3.13 10.99 10.40
N SER A 100 1.81 10.74 10.46
CA SER A 100 0.86 11.45 11.30
C SER A 100 0.75 10.82 12.68
N ASN A 101 0.57 11.66 13.72
CA ASN A 101 0.35 11.19 15.08
C ASN A 101 -1.11 10.83 15.39
N VAL A 102 -2.08 11.21 14.53
CA VAL A 102 -3.53 11.09 14.82
C VAL A 102 -3.94 9.63 15.07
N ASP A 103 -3.63 8.74 14.14
CA ASP A 103 -4.01 7.32 14.22
C ASP A 103 -2.90 6.42 14.76
N ARG A 104 -1.76 7.00 15.14
CA ARG A 104 -0.52 6.26 15.44
C ARG A 104 -0.70 5.18 16.50
N LYS A 105 -1.47 5.47 17.55
CA LYS A 105 -1.77 4.50 18.62
C LYS A 105 -2.53 3.29 18.05
N THR A 106 -3.61 3.53 17.30
CA THR A 106 -4.43 2.50 16.68
C THR A 106 -3.61 1.66 15.72
N ILE A 107 -2.81 2.30 14.86
CA ILE A 107 -1.92 1.64 13.89
C ILE A 107 -0.94 0.71 14.61
N PHE A 108 -0.31 1.15 15.70
CA PHE A 108 0.62 0.30 16.45
C PHE A 108 -0.07 -0.85 17.20
N GLN A 109 -1.27 -0.64 17.75
CA GLN A 109 -2.05 -1.72 18.34
C GLN A 109 -2.36 -2.80 17.30
N LEU A 110 -2.86 -2.41 16.13
CA LEU A 110 -3.13 -3.32 15.02
C LEU A 110 -1.85 -4.02 14.56
N SER A 111 -0.74 -3.29 14.46
CA SER A 111 0.56 -3.85 14.08
C SER A 111 1.03 -4.92 15.07
N SER A 112 0.86 -4.67 16.38
CA SER A 112 1.23 -5.62 17.43
C SER A 112 0.44 -6.92 17.38
N CYS A 113 -0.83 -6.86 16.96
CA CYS A 113 -1.65 -8.05 16.76
C CYS A 113 -1.28 -8.77 15.46
N PHE A 114 -1.24 -8.05 14.33
CA PHE A 114 -1.05 -8.68 13.02
C PHE A 114 0.38 -9.12 12.74
N ILE A 115 1.40 -8.62 13.44
CA ILE A 115 2.77 -9.14 13.30
C ILE A 115 2.87 -10.59 13.80
N GLN A 116 1.99 -10.99 14.72
CA GLN A 116 1.87 -12.37 15.20
C GLN A 116 0.94 -13.22 14.31
N GLY A 117 0.12 -12.56 13.50
CA GLY A 117 -0.93 -13.18 12.71
C GLY A 117 -2.26 -13.20 13.46
N GLY A 118 -3.36 -12.90 12.78
CA GLY A 118 -4.67 -12.91 13.41
C GLY A 118 -5.84 -12.71 12.45
N LYS A 119 -7.05 -12.94 12.95
CA LYS A 119 -8.30 -12.74 12.21
C LYS A 119 -8.79 -11.30 12.36
N ILE A 120 -9.27 -10.69 11.27
CA ILE A 120 -9.84 -9.34 11.28
C ILE A 120 -10.94 -9.21 12.35
N SER A 121 -11.97 -10.06 12.31
CA SER A 121 -13.10 -10.00 13.26
C SER A 121 -12.69 -10.22 14.73
N LYS A 122 -11.72 -11.13 14.98
CA LYS A 122 -11.20 -11.39 16.34
C LYS A 122 -10.45 -10.19 16.89
N ILE A 123 -9.56 -9.59 16.10
CA ILE A 123 -8.76 -8.44 16.51
C ILE A 123 -9.65 -7.21 16.72
N ALA A 124 -10.64 -6.98 15.85
CA ALA A 124 -11.62 -5.90 16.02
C ALA A 124 -12.33 -6.00 17.38
N THR A 125 -12.81 -7.21 17.74
CA THR A 125 -13.45 -7.47 19.02
C THR A 125 -12.50 -7.28 20.20
N GLN A 126 -11.28 -7.84 20.13
CA GLN A 126 -10.29 -7.78 21.21
C GLN A 126 -9.84 -6.34 21.51
N LEU A 127 -9.67 -5.51 20.48
CA LEU A 127 -9.24 -4.13 20.61
C LEU A 127 -10.41 -3.14 20.78
N ASN A 128 -11.65 -3.63 20.73
CA ASN A 128 -12.87 -2.81 20.73
C ASN A 128 -12.83 -1.70 19.65
N LEU A 129 -12.44 -2.09 18.43
CA LEU A 129 -12.34 -1.19 17.27
C LEU A 129 -13.46 -1.50 16.26
N PRO A 130 -13.94 -0.49 15.49
CA PRO A 130 -14.81 -0.74 14.35
C PRO A 130 -14.14 -1.70 13.37
N ILE A 131 -14.89 -2.69 12.88
CA ILE A 131 -14.36 -3.69 11.93
C ILE A 131 -13.78 -3.02 10.68
N GLU A 132 -14.40 -1.95 10.21
CA GLU A 132 -13.96 -1.14 9.07
C GLU A 132 -12.56 -0.55 9.29
N THR A 133 -12.20 -0.19 10.53
CA THR A 133 -10.85 0.31 10.85
C THR A 133 -9.80 -0.79 10.69
N VAL A 134 -10.13 -2.01 11.11
CA VAL A 134 -9.25 -3.18 10.99
C VAL A 134 -9.14 -3.61 9.52
N GLN A 135 -10.26 -3.59 8.78
CA GLN A 135 -10.29 -3.86 7.34
C GLN A 135 -9.46 -2.84 6.56
N ARG A 136 -9.58 -1.54 6.85
CA ARG A 136 -8.75 -0.47 6.28
C ARG A 136 -7.26 -0.72 6.54
N PHE A 137 -6.90 -1.16 7.74
CA PHE A 137 -5.51 -1.49 8.07
C PHE A 137 -4.99 -2.65 7.22
N ILE A 138 -5.78 -3.71 7.05
CA ILE A 138 -5.42 -4.82 6.17
C ILE A 138 -5.34 -4.36 4.71
N ALA A 139 -6.29 -3.56 4.24
CA ALA A 139 -6.30 -3.00 2.89
C ALA A 139 -5.05 -2.16 2.61
N ALA A 140 -4.65 -1.28 3.54
CA ALA A 140 -3.42 -0.49 3.40
C ALA A 140 -2.17 -1.38 3.28
N ASN A 141 -2.11 -2.45 4.07
CA ASN A 141 -1.02 -3.42 4.00
C ASN A 141 -1.10 -4.31 2.74
N ILE A 142 -2.27 -4.56 2.17
CA ILE A 142 -2.42 -5.18 0.84
C ILE A 142 -1.88 -4.23 -0.22
N ALA A 143 -2.31 -2.96 -0.20
CA ALA A 143 -1.90 -1.95 -1.16
C ALA A 143 -0.38 -1.77 -1.18
N THR A 144 0.30 -1.84 -0.03
CA THR A 144 1.78 -1.78 0.03
C THR A 144 2.47 -3.14 -0.01
N ASN A 145 1.74 -4.23 -0.23
CA ASN A 145 2.27 -5.60 -0.19
C ASN A 145 3.10 -5.91 1.08
N ASN A 146 2.61 -5.45 2.23
CA ASN A 146 3.21 -5.64 3.56
C ASN A 146 2.48 -6.71 4.39
N LEU A 147 1.82 -7.69 3.75
CA LEU A 147 1.21 -8.82 4.44
C LEU A 147 1.11 -10.08 3.61
N SER A 148 0.88 -11.19 4.30
CA SER A 148 0.44 -12.46 3.73
C SER A 148 -0.89 -12.91 4.36
N LYS A 149 -1.71 -13.59 3.55
CA LYS A 149 -2.84 -14.36 4.05
C LYS A 149 -2.29 -15.65 4.67
N ILE A 150 -2.74 -15.98 5.87
CA ILE A 150 -2.34 -17.21 6.57
C ILE A 150 -3.53 -18.16 6.61
N ASN A 151 -3.28 -19.44 6.39
CA ASN A 151 -4.29 -20.48 6.52
C ASN A 151 -4.11 -21.15 7.88
N ILE A 152 -5.16 -21.21 8.71
CA ILE A 152 -5.06 -21.76 10.07
C ILE A 152 -4.91 -23.29 10.04
N TRP A 153 -5.24 -23.93 8.90
CA TRP A 153 -5.28 -25.38 8.77
C TRP A 153 -3.98 -26.01 8.25
N ASP A 154 -2.92 -25.20 8.09
CA ASP A 154 -1.76 -25.60 7.30
C ASP A 154 -0.59 -26.14 8.12
N LYS A 155 -0.61 -27.45 8.40
CA LYS A 155 0.63 -28.23 8.49
C LYS A 155 0.98 -28.95 7.18
N HIS A 156 0.03 -29.08 6.25
CA HIS A 156 0.21 -29.74 4.95
C HIS A 156 -0.88 -29.29 3.95
N PHE A 157 -0.61 -28.30 3.10
CA PHE A 157 -1.51 -27.97 2.00
C PHE A 157 -0.73 -27.64 0.73
N ASN A 158 -1.15 -28.31 -0.34
CA ASN A 158 -0.92 -27.90 -1.71
C ASN A 158 -2.13 -27.07 -2.16
N PRO A 159 -1.92 -25.87 -2.73
CA PRO A 159 -3.02 -24.98 -3.08
C PRO A 159 -3.80 -25.47 -4.31
N PRO A 160 -5.15 -25.44 -4.29
CA PRO A 160 -5.96 -25.42 -5.50
C PRO A 160 -5.96 -24.01 -6.10
N GLU A 161 -6.12 -23.95 -7.42
CA GLU A 161 -5.98 -22.77 -8.27
C GLU A 161 -6.89 -21.60 -7.82
N MET A 162 -6.29 -20.41 -7.82
CA MET A 162 -6.89 -19.14 -7.39
C MET A 162 -8.17 -18.80 -8.18
N PRO A 163 -9.19 -18.19 -7.56
CA PRO A 163 -10.31 -17.58 -8.29
C PRO A 163 -9.80 -16.44 -9.18
N GLN A 164 -10.37 -16.31 -10.37
CA GLN A 164 -10.08 -15.23 -11.32
C GLN A 164 -10.37 -13.87 -10.67
N VAL A 165 -9.34 -13.03 -10.65
CA VAL A 165 -9.37 -11.65 -10.14
C VAL A 165 -9.55 -10.71 -11.35
N THR A 166 -10.50 -9.79 -11.23
CA THR A 166 -10.81 -8.72 -12.19
C THR A 166 -9.58 -7.92 -12.63
N GLU A 167 -9.52 -7.54 -13.90
CA GLU A 167 -8.33 -7.01 -14.60
C GLU A 167 -7.70 -5.77 -13.94
N GLU A 168 -8.48 -4.93 -13.26
CA GLU A 168 -8.01 -3.71 -12.58
C GLU A 168 -7.10 -4.00 -11.37
N ALA A 169 -7.37 -5.07 -10.62
CA ALA A 169 -6.49 -5.52 -9.55
C ALA A 169 -5.19 -6.18 -10.08
N GLY A 170 -5.14 -6.54 -11.36
CA GLY A 170 -3.96 -7.07 -12.04
C GLY A 170 -2.85 -6.03 -12.25
N LEU A 171 -3.21 -4.77 -12.52
CA LEU A 171 -2.25 -3.69 -12.80
C LEU A 171 -1.51 -3.24 -11.55
N ILE A 172 -2.23 -3.02 -10.46
CA ILE A 172 -1.68 -2.70 -9.13
C ILE A 172 -0.82 -3.86 -8.62
N LYS A 173 -1.29 -5.11 -8.78
CA LYS A 173 -0.49 -6.30 -8.44
C LYS A 173 0.76 -6.45 -9.32
N SER A 174 0.75 -5.95 -10.55
CA SER A 174 1.94 -5.90 -11.41
C SER A 174 2.93 -4.82 -10.97
N PHE A 175 2.45 -3.65 -10.55
CA PHE A 175 3.26 -2.57 -9.96
C PHE A 175 3.91 -3.04 -8.66
N PHE A 176 3.14 -3.59 -7.72
CA PHE A 176 3.63 -4.07 -6.43
C PHE A 176 4.40 -5.40 -6.53
N GLY A 177 4.08 -6.25 -7.50
CA GLY A 177 4.86 -7.45 -7.82
C GLY A 177 6.24 -7.09 -8.39
N LYS A 178 6.31 -6.05 -9.25
CA LYS A 178 7.57 -5.46 -9.73
C LYS A 178 8.32 -4.74 -8.61
N LEU A 179 7.60 -4.07 -7.68
CA LEU A 179 8.14 -3.42 -6.48
C LEU A 179 8.83 -4.45 -5.57
N ARG A 180 8.15 -5.56 -5.26
CA ARG A 180 8.65 -6.68 -4.45
C ARG A 180 9.95 -7.26 -4.99
N LYS A 181 9.99 -7.58 -6.28
CA LYS A 181 11.18 -8.17 -6.94
C LYS A 181 12.39 -7.22 -6.95
N LYS A 182 12.17 -5.90 -6.92
CA LYS A 182 13.24 -4.88 -6.93
C LYS A 182 13.72 -4.49 -5.53
N LEU A 183 12.89 -4.61 -4.49
CA LEU A 183 13.24 -4.29 -3.10
C LEU A 183 13.89 -5.45 -2.32
N GLY A 184 13.95 -6.66 -2.90
CA GLY A 184 14.66 -7.79 -2.30
C GLY A 184 13.96 -8.42 -1.08
N ILE A 185 12.63 -8.32 -1.00
CA ILE A 185 11.77 -8.88 0.06
C ILE A 185 10.76 -9.86 -0.57
#